data_AF-F5XSK8-F1
#
_entry.id   AF-F5XSK8-F1
#
_cell.length_a   1.000
_cell.length_b   1.000
_cell.length_c   1.000
_cell.angle_alpha   90.00
_cell.angle_beta   90.00
_cell.angle_gamma   90.00
#
_symmetry.space_group_name_H-M   'P 1'
#
loop_
_entity.id
_entity.type
_entity.pdbx_description
1 polymer ?
#
loop_
_entity_poly.entity_id
_entity_poly.type
_entity_poly.pdbx_seq_one_letter_code
_entity_poly.pdbx_strand_id
1 'polypeptide(L)'
;MAEDTIVFPDLSLMEQIDALLPALGFPASTEVEVEPALDYPGQQLAIDIYAPTDGELHTAVEAIRDALFLKFRIATRTSSELDREILAKQSA
;
A
#
# COMPACT_ATOMS: atom_id res chain seq x y z
N MET A 1 -8.24 6.89 -13.64
CA MET A 1 -7.04 6.51 -12.88
C MET A 1 -7.53 5.75 -11.68
N ALA A 2 -6.83 4.68 -11.33
CA ALA A 2 -7.14 3.84 -10.20
C ALA A 2 -6.12 4.13 -9.09
N GLU A 3 -6.57 4.08 -7.84
CA GLU A 3 -5.73 4.35 -6.67
C GLU A 3 -6.06 3.37 -5.55
N ASP A 4 -5.06 3.05 -4.73
CA ASP A 4 -5.24 2.34 -3.47
C ASP A 4 -4.10 2.72 -2.52
N THR A 5 -4.31 2.52 -1.22
CA THR A 5 -3.30 2.83 -0.21
C THR A 5 -2.98 1.60 0.60
N ILE A 6 -1.70 1.22 0.70
CA ILE A 6 -1.24 0.21 1.65
C ILE A 6 -0.92 0.88 2.98
N VAL A 7 -1.47 0.36 4.09
CA VAL A 7 -1.27 0.94 5.42
C VAL A 7 -0.75 -0.08 6.43
N PHE A 8 0.12 0.35 7.35
CA PHE A 8 0.58 -0.47 8.48
C PHE A 8 1.12 0.39 9.65
N PRO A 9 1.19 -0.16 10.88
CA PRO A 9 1.44 0.62 12.10
C PRO A 9 2.94 0.75 12.45
N ASP A 10 3.79 1.07 11.48
CA ASP A 10 5.24 1.21 11.73
C ASP A 10 5.88 2.33 10.89
N LEU A 11 6.00 3.52 11.49
CA LEU A 11 6.67 4.67 10.86
C LEU A 11 8.19 4.48 10.72
N SER A 12 8.81 3.61 11.53
CA SER A 12 10.28 3.46 11.56
C SER A 12 10.85 2.87 10.25
N LEU A 13 9.97 2.35 9.39
CA LEU A 13 10.32 1.74 8.12
C LEU A 13 10.24 2.69 6.93
N MET A 14 9.80 3.94 7.12
CA MET A 14 9.59 4.92 6.04
C MET A 14 10.78 5.04 5.09
N GLU A 15 11.97 5.35 5.62
CA GLU A 15 13.19 5.47 4.80
C GLU A 15 13.58 4.17 4.08
N GLN A 16 13.34 3.02 4.73
CA GLN A 16 13.72 1.71 4.19
C GLN A 16 12.79 1.26 3.06
N ILE A 17 11.54 1.73 3.09
CA ILE A 17 10.51 1.50 2.08
C ILE A 17 10.68 2.49 0.93
N ASP A 18 10.92 3.76 1.22
CA ASP A 18 11.25 4.77 0.21
C ASP A 18 12.45 4.35 -0.64
N ALA A 19 13.47 3.75 -0.02
CA ALA A 19 14.60 3.16 -0.74
C ALA A 19 14.29 1.82 -1.46
N LEU A 20 13.23 1.11 -1.08
CA LEU A 20 12.83 -0.17 -1.68
C LEU A 20 12.00 0.03 -2.95
N LEU A 21 11.05 0.97 -2.94
CA LEU A 21 10.05 1.12 -4.00
C LEU A 21 10.66 1.37 -5.39
N PRO A 22 11.70 2.20 -5.57
CA PRO A 22 12.33 2.38 -6.88
C PRO A 22 12.94 1.10 -7.46
N ALA A 23 13.35 0.15 -6.61
CA ALA A 23 13.93 -1.11 -7.05
C ALA A 23 12.90 -2.09 -7.63
N LEU A 24 11.60 -1.83 -7.44
CA LEU A 24 10.51 -2.65 -7.97
C LEU A 24 10.27 -2.42 -9.47
N GLY A 25 10.80 -1.33 -10.04
CA GLY A 25 10.82 -1.10 -11.49
C GLY A 25 9.44 -0.89 -12.11
N PHE A 26 8.56 -0.15 -11.44
CA PHE A 26 7.24 0.18 -11.98
C PHE A 26 7.31 0.97 -13.29
N PRO A 27 6.30 0.84 -14.17
CA PRO A 27 6.16 1.72 -15.32
C PRO A 27 6.14 3.19 -14.90
N ALA A 28 6.64 4.09 -15.75
CA ALA A 28 6.63 5.54 -15.47
C ALA A 28 5.22 6.14 -15.32
N SER A 29 4.18 5.39 -15.69
CA SER A 29 2.77 5.74 -15.50
C SER A 29 2.22 5.36 -14.13
N THR A 30 2.95 4.58 -13.34
CA THR A 30 2.62 4.22 -11.96
C THR A 30 3.37 5.14 -11.02
N GLU A 31 2.63 5.84 -10.18
CA GLU A 31 3.19 6.73 -9.16
C GLU A 31 3.01 6.07 -7.79
N VAL A 32 4.05 6.15 -6.96
CA VAL A 32 4.02 5.61 -5.61
C VAL A 32 4.61 6.64 -4.67
N GLU A 33 3.89 6.96 -3.59
CA GLU A 33 4.30 7.91 -2.57
C GLU A 33 4.26 7.24 -1.20
N VAL A 34 5.23 7.57 -0.35
CA VAL A 34 5.30 7.07 1.03
C VAL A 34 5.11 8.25 1.97
N GLU A 35 4.11 8.16 2.81
CA GLU A 35 3.78 9.25 3.74
C GLU A 35 3.30 8.72 5.11
N PRO A 36 3.30 9.59 6.14
CA PRO A 36 2.65 9.25 7.40
C PRO A 36 1.14 9.04 7.21
N ALA A 37 0.60 7.94 7.73
CA ALA A 37 -0.82 7.58 7.59
C ALA A 37 -1.74 8.37 8.55
N LEU A 38 -1.85 9.69 8.35
CA LEU A 38 -2.63 10.56 9.23
C LEU A 38 -4.14 10.31 9.15
N ASP A 39 -4.63 9.87 7.99
CA ASP A 39 -6.04 9.64 7.73
C ASP A 39 -6.53 8.25 8.16
N TYR A 40 -5.62 7.37 8.61
CA TYR A 40 -5.91 5.98 8.94
C TYR A 40 -5.72 5.69 10.44
N PRO A 41 -6.80 5.62 11.24
CA PRO A 41 -6.71 5.41 12.67
C PRO A 41 -5.93 4.14 13.04
N GLY A 42 -4.91 4.30 13.87
CA GLY A 42 -4.06 3.19 14.34
C GLY A 42 -2.99 2.74 13.35
N GLN A 43 -2.93 3.34 12.16
CA GLN A 43 -1.82 3.18 11.22
C GLN A 43 -0.83 4.33 11.40
N GLN A 44 0.39 4.13 10.91
CA GLN A 44 1.44 5.15 11.02
C GLN A 44 2.07 5.47 9.68
N LEU A 45 2.10 4.52 8.74
CA LEU A 45 2.69 4.69 7.42
C LEU A 45 1.68 4.25 6.34
N ALA A 46 1.60 5.06 5.29
CA ALA A 46 0.78 4.88 4.11
C ALA A 46 1.67 4.85 2.86
N ILE A 47 1.36 3.95 1.94
CA ILE A 47 1.95 3.89 0.62
C ILE A 47 0.82 4.08 -0.38
N ASP A 48 0.73 5.27 -0.95
CA ASP A 48 -0.26 5.59 -1.97
C ASP A 48 0.23 5.14 -3.34
N ILE A 49 -0.66 4.49 -4.07
CA ILE A 49 -0.34 3.86 -5.35
C ILE A 49 -1.35 4.36 -6.37
N TYR A 50 -0.86 5.04 -7.40
CA TYR A 50 -1.67 5.54 -8.49
C TYR A 50 -1.29 4.84 -9.78
N ALA A 51 -2.28 4.36 -10.53
CA ALA A 51 -2.06 3.72 -11.82
C ALA A 51 -3.12 4.10 -12.87
N PRO A 52 -2.80 3.97 -14.17
CA PRO A 52 -3.75 4.25 -15.26
C PRO A 52 -4.97 3.33 -15.24
N THR A 53 -4.78 2.06 -14.87
CA THR A 53 -5.80 1.00 -14.91
C THR A 53 -5.83 0.19 -13.62
N ASP A 54 -6.97 -0.43 -13.32
CA ASP A 54 -7.11 -1.33 -12.16
C ASP A 54 -6.14 -2.52 -12.22
N GLY A 55 -5.82 -3.00 -13.44
CA GLY A 55 -4.88 -4.11 -13.62
C GLY A 55 -3.44 -3.72 -13.29
N GLU A 56 -3.02 -2.52 -13.68
CA GLU A 56 -1.72 -1.97 -13.29
C GLU A 56 -1.65 -1.68 -11.79
N LEU A 57 -2.72 -1.10 -11.22
CA LEU A 57 -2.83 -0.87 -9.78
C LEU A 57 -2.69 -2.18 -9.01
N HIS A 58 -3.46 -3.21 -9.39
CA HIS A 58 -3.42 -4.51 -8.74
C HIS A 58 -2.01 -5.13 -8.79
N THR A 59 -1.35 -5.04 -9.95
CA THR A 59 0.03 -5.52 -10.11
C THR A 59 1.01 -4.77 -9.20
N ALA A 60 0.88 -3.44 -9.11
CA ALA A 60 1.73 -2.62 -8.25
C ALA A 60 1.51 -2.93 -6.77
N VAL A 61 0.25 -3.03 -6.33
CA VAL A 61 -0.13 -3.40 -4.97
C VAL A 61 0.49 -4.74 -4.57
N GLU A 62 0.32 -5.78 -5.39
CA GLU A 62 0.86 -7.12 -5.08
C GLU A 62 2.40 -7.12 -5.05
N ALA A 63 3.06 -6.42 -5.98
CA ALA A 63 4.51 -6.29 -5.97
C ALA A 63 5.04 -5.59 -4.71
N ILE A 64 4.37 -4.54 -4.25
CA ILE A 64 4.74 -3.83 -3.01
C ILE A 64 4.51 -4.75 -1.81
N ARG A 65 3.38 -5.45 -1.73
CA ARG A 65 3.09 -6.41 -0.64
C ARG A 65 4.15 -7.50 -0.56
N ASP A 66 4.49 -8.11 -1.68
CA ASP A 66 5.51 -9.15 -1.74
C ASP A 66 6.87 -8.63 -1.28
N ALA A 67 7.25 -7.42 -1.71
CA ALA A 67 8.50 -6.80 -1.32
C ALA A 67 8.54 -6.49 0.19
N LEU A 68 7.45 -5.95 0.75
CA LEU A 68 7.31 -5.68 2.18
C LEU A 68 7.36 -6.98 3.00
N PHE A 69 6.68 -8.03 2.55
CA PHE A 69 6.69 -9.32 3.21
C PHE A 69 8.08 -9.98 3.14
N LEU A 70 8.74 -9.93 1.99
CA LEU A 70 10.05 -10.55 1.80
C LEU A 70 11.13 -9.86 2.64
N LYS A 71 11.14 -8.53 2.66
CA LYS A 71 12.19 -7.73 3.32
C LYS A 71 11.92 -7.51 4.81
N PHE A 72 10.68 -7.25 5.18
CA PHE A 72 10.31 -6.84 6.55
C PHE A 72 9.40 -7.84 7.27
N ARG A 73 8.91 -8.88 6.60
CA ARG A 73 7.94 -9.86 7.14
C ARG A 73 6.62 -9.23 7.57
N ILE A 74 6.22 -8.17 6.88
CA ILE A 74 4.97 -7.45 7.15
C ILE A 74 3.92 -7.95 6.18
N ALA A 75 2.83 -8.50 6.73
CA ALA A 75 1.61 -8.74 5.97
C ALA A 75 0.77 -7.47 6.04
N THR A 76 0.64 -6.77 4.91
CA THR A 76 -0.12 -5.52 4.82
C THR A 76 -1.47 -5.74 4.15
N ARG A 77 -2.36 -4.76 4.31
CA ARG A 77 -3.66 -4.68 3.65
C ARG A 77 -3.80 -3.32 2.99
N THR A 78 -4.64 -3.24 1.97
CA THR A 78 -5.01 -1.95 1.39
C THR A 78 -6.19 -1.31 2.13
N SER A 79 -6.36 -0.01 2.01
CA SER A 79 -7.51 0.73 2.55
C SER A 79 -8.82 0.17 1.99
N SER A 80 -8.85 -0.11 0.68
CA SER A 80 -9.99 -0.75 0.02
C SER A 80 -10.34 -2.13 0.59
N GLU A 81 -9.35 -2.94 0.98
CA GLU A 81 -9.58 -4.22 1.64
C GLU A 81 -10.16 -4.05 3.06
N LEU A 82 -9.65 -3.07 3.82
CA LEU A 82 -10.14 -2.76 5.16
C LEU A 82 -11.61 -2.31 5.12
N ASP A 83 -11.98 -1.45 4.17
CA ASP A 83 -13.36 -0.98 4.00
C ASP A 83 -14.32 -2.13 3.67
N ARG A 84 -13.93 -3.05 2.78
CA ARG A 84 -14.73 -4.23 2.45
C ARG A 84 -14.95 -5.14 3.66
N GLU A 85 -13.94 -5.34 4.50
CA GLU A 85 -14.08 -6.12 5.73
C GLU A 85 -15.04 -5.47 6.73
N ILE A 86 -14.98 -4.14 6.87
CA ILE A 86 -15.88 -3.39 7.77
C ILE A 86 -17.33 -3.52 7.29
N LEU A 87 -17.56 -3.30 6.00
CA LEU A 87 -18.89 -3.44 5.39
C LEU A 87 -19.44 -4.87 5.53
N ALA A 88 -18.60 -5.88 5.32
CA ALA A 88 -18.98 -7.28 5.48
C ALA A 88 -19.37 -7.62 6.93
N LYS A 89 -18.67 -7.07 7.92
CA LYS A 89 -18.97 -7.28 9.36
C LYS A 89 -20.22 -6.55 9.84
N GLN A 90 -20.58 -5.42 9.22
CA GLN A 90 -21.81 -4.70 9.56
C GLN A 90 -23.07 -5.34 8.96
N SER A 91 -22.91 -6.18 7.94
CA SER A 91 -24.01 -6.84 7.23
C SER A 91 -24.34 -8.24 7.77
N ALA A 92 -23.65 -8.69 8.82
CA ALA A 92 -23.76 -10.01 9.45
C ALA A 92 -24.35 -9.91 10.87
#